data_AF-A0A067TIM5-F1
#
_entry.id   AF-A0A067TIM5-F1
#
_cell.length_a   1.000
_cell.length_b   1.000
_cell.length_c   1.000
_cell.angle_alpha   90.00
_cell.angle_beta   90.00
_cell.angle_gamma   90.00
#
_symmetry.space_group_name_H-M   'P 1'
#
loop_
_entity.id
_entity.type
_entity.pdbx_description
1 polymer ?
#
loop_
_entity_poly.entity_id
_entity_poly.type
_entity_poly.pdbx_seq_one_letter_code
_entity_poly.pdbx_strand_id
1 'polypeptide(L)'
;MVSINDIALAEVGDVAIPDVLEMEVLNTETRRAESQGSLPSIGATLDLRGSWYPKITPFRLLNILIPISTATAKAVTSFRGNSTVPETLEWISGVVVFLLLFHAGYYESDQKPPRCLAWAFETDCMDYLWRLLGFFYIPRPHYNSVERSDPLPTSTLYRHLVVNCFVSFGLTKAWLNGSGFSAASIWVEWLLAGLYIAGLYENNSVGIWPTFFEESRDDFGMDIGIDIYRQISLGFITITTTFMIIFSIPWLRGLYLAALGQGSLIYSKVYYPPDLQEPMKYRLTPPDSANLAIQLLCIIVGVFFLIMGLVILLWQCFGKAFGKALNKTLKGVVVRTIVHLSVFLVSLFFLIINGGAMIWLILGIGNRFHMTESWRMGVMTSFLFQGLMVLPSFFCLWWSVRNVTRDIAKTIVDRLFPVAFRRLHYAFQEIGDAFQDTSPV
;
A
#
# COMPACT_ATOMS: atom_id res chain seq x y z
N MET A 1 13.58 48.10 -47.24
CA MET A 1 14.92 48.18 -47.86
C MET A 1 15.78 49.04 -46.95
N VAL A 2 16.64 48.39 -46.15
CA VAL A 2 17.60 49.03 -45.23
C VAL A 2 18.98 48.56 -45.69
N SER A 3 19.85 49.52 -45.95
CA SER A 3 21.17 49.35 -46.57
C SER A 3 22.15 48.73 -45.56
N ILE A 4 22.66 47.55 -45.90
CA ILE A 4 23.75 46.85 -45.21
C ILE A 4 25.04 47.31 -45.90
N ASN A 5 25.77 48.29 -45.34
CA ASN A 5 27.11 48.58 -45.84
C ASN A 5 28.09 49.27 -44.87
N ASP A 6 27.75 49.41 -43.59
CA ASP A 6 28.69 50.00 -42.61
C ASP A 6 28.95 49.01 -41.46
N ILE A 7 29.77 48.00 -41.71
CA ILE A 7 30.47 47.25 -40.67
C ILE A 7 31.95 47.46 -40.91
N ALA A 8 32.50 48.35 -40.08
CA ALA A 8 33.91 48.70 -40.03
C ALA A 8 34.78 47.46 -39.79
N LEU A 9 35.85 47.33 -40.58
CA LEU A 9 36.98 46.45 -40.30
C LEU A 9 37.60 46.84 -38.96
N ALA A 10 37.39 46.02 -37.94
CA ALA A 10 38.27 45.97 -36.79
C ALA A 10 39.51 45.16 -37.17
N GLU A 11 40.69 45.75 -36.97
CA GLU A 11 41.99 45.14 -37.18
C GLU A 11 42.08 43.78 -36.45
N VAL A 12 42.28 42.72 -37.25
CA VAL A 12 42.66 41.40 -36.75
C VAL A 12 44.12 41.52 -36.33
N GLY A 13 44.34 41.77 -35.04
CA GLY A 13 45.67 41.68 -34.44
C GLY A 13 46.19 40.25 -34.58
N ASP A 14 47.47 40.14 -34.97
CA ASP A 14 48.19 38.88 -35.13
C ASP A 14 48.06 38.00 -33.87
N VAL A 15 47.19 37.00 -33.96
CA VAL A 15 47.08 35.94 -32.96
C VAL A 15 48.33 35.08 -33.12
N ALA A 16 49.31 35.31 -32.24
CA ALA A 16 50.48 34.47 -32.12
C ALA A 16 50.03 33.02 -31.94
N ILE A 17 50.37 32.18 -32.93
CA ILE A 17 50.14 30.74 -32.87
C ILE A 17 50.95 30.23 -31.68
N PRO A 18 50.31 29.67 -30.64
CA PRO A 18 51.02 29.20 -29.47
C PRO A 18 52.05 28.16 -29.88
N ASP A 19 53.26 28.33 -29.38
CA ASP A 19 54.39 27.47 -29.70
C ASP A 19 54.03 26.02 -29.34
N VAL A 20 54.53 25.04 -30.09
CA VAL A 20 54.15 23.62 -29.95
C VAL A 20 54.37 23.12 -28.52
N LEU A 21 55.35 23.72 -27.82
CA LEU A 21 55.65 23.45 -26.42
C LEU A 21 54.53 23.92 -25.47
N GLU A 22 53.87 25.04 -25.74
CA GLU A 22 52.76 25.54 -24.92
C GLU A 22 51.51 24.67 -25.09
N MET A 23 51.26 24.15 -26.30
CA MET A 23 50.15 23.20 -26.51
C MET A 23 50.37 21.88 -25.78
N GLU A 24 51.61 21.41 -25.65
CA GLU A 24 51.93 20.16 -24.95
C GLU A 24 51.83 20.31 -23.43
N VAL A 25 52.21 21.48 -22.90
CA VAL A 25 51.99 21.85 -21.49
C VAL A 25 50.49 21.99 -21.18
N LEU A 26 49.70 22.62 -22.06
CA LEU A 26 48.26 22.76 -21.87
C LEU A 26 47.54 21.39 -21.87
N ASN A 27 47.95 20.48 -22.74
CA ASN A 27 47.38 19.12 -22.79
C ASN A 27 47.77 18.27 -21.59
N THR A 28 48.98 18.45 -21.05
CA THR A 28 49.40 17.71 -19.84
C THR A 28 48.74 18.25 -18.58
N GLU A 29 48.47 19.56 -18.49
CA GLU A 29 47.67 20.11 -17.39
C GLU A 29 46.20 19.71 -17.48
N THR A 30 45.62 19.66 -18.68
CA THR A 30 44.23 19.20 -18.89
C THR A 30 44.06 17.75 -18.46
N ARG A 31 45.01 16.86 -18.78
CA ARG A 31 44.98 15.45 -18.32
C ARG A 31 45.23 15.29 -16.83
N ARG A 32 46.02 16.18 -16.20
CA ARG A 32 46.19 16.20 -14.73
C ARG A 32 44.92 16.67 -14.03
N ALA A 33 44.20 17.63 -14.60
CA ALA A 33 42.91 18.10 -14.08
C ALA A 33 41.80 17.03 -14.20
N GLU A 34 41.84 16.19 -15.23
CA GLU A 34 40.95 15.02 -15.35
C GLU A 34 41.32 13.89 -14.37
N SER A 35 42.61 13.70 -14.05
CA SER A 35 43.06 12.64 -13.14
C SER A 35 43.03 13.02 -11.66
N GLN A 36 43.15 14.30 -11.32
CA GLN A 36 42.95 14.82 -9.97
C GLN A 36 41.48 15.15 -9.77
N GLY A 37 40.68 14.10 -9.55
CA GLY A 37 39.34 14.15 -8.96
C GLY A 37 38.59 15.45 -9.16
N SER A 38 37.91 15.56 -10.30
CA SER A 38 36.75 16.43 -10.56
C SER A 38 36.50 17.45 -9.44
N LEU A 39 37.07 18.66 -9.58
CA LEU A 39 36.63 19.80 -8.79
C LEU A 39 35.09 19.79 -8.85
N PRO A 40 34.39 19.78 -7.69
CA PRO A 40 32.94 19.88 -7.71
C PRO A 40 32.62 21.14 -8.48
N SER A 41 31.97 21.00 -9.63
CA SER A 41 31.50 22.15 -10.37
C SER A 41 30.54 22.89 -9.46
N ILE A 42 31.02 23.94 -8.79
CA ILE A 42 30.20 24.84 -7.95
C ILE A 42 29.16 25.56 -8.84
N GLY A 43 29.28 25.44 -10.17
CA GLY A 43 28.24 25.66 -11.15
C GLY A 43 27.25 24.51 -11.33
N ALA A 44 27.06 23.63 -10.34
CA ALA A 44 25.82 22.88 -10.16
C ALA A 44 24.72 23.87 -9.78
N THR A 45 24.35 24.65 -10.80
CA THR A 45 22.97 24.86 -11.20
C THR A 45 21.99 24.50 -10.09
N LEU A 46 21.26 25.52 -9.64
CA LEU A 46 19.83 25.36 -9.47
C LEU A 46 19.27 24.79 -10.78
N ASP A 47 19.48 23.49 -11.00
CA ASP A 47 18.61 22.67 -11.83
C ASP A 47 17.28 22.87 -11.16
N LEU A 48 16.53 23.84 -11.71
CA LEU A 48 15.11 24.01 -11.49
C LEU A 48 14.57 22.60 -11.55
N ARG A 49 14.29 22.02 -10.37
CA ARG A 49 13.93 20.61 -10.18
C ARG A 49 12.87 20.30 -11.23
N GLY A 50 13.30 19.76 -12.36
CA GLY A 50 12.40 19.46 -13.46
C GLY A 50 11.38 18.50 -12.90
N SER A 51 10.11 18.71 -13.24
CA SER A 51 9.11 17.71 -12.91
C SER A 51 9.57 16.40 -13.53
N TRP A 52 9.81 15.41 -12.69
CA TRP A 52 10.11 14.07 -13.14
C TRP A 52 8.79 13.34 -13.41
N TYR A 53 8.74 12.58 -14.50
CA TYR A 53 7.61 11.70 -14.79
C TYR A 53 8.11 10.30 -15.14
N PRO A 54 7.37 9.25 -14.74
CA PRO A 54 7.75 7.90 -15.08
C PRO A 54 7.72 7.69 -16.58
N LYS A 55 8.75 7.00 -17.09
CA LYS A 55 8.79 6.57 -18.47
C LYS A 55 7.64 5.59 -18.72
N ILE A 56 6.82 5.89 -19.72
CA ILE A 56 5.72 5.00 -20.13
C ILE A 56 6.23 4.17 -21.29
N THR A 57 6.76 3.00 -20.99
CA THR A 57 7.26 2.06 -22.00
C THR A 57 6.07 1.31 -22.65
N PRO A 58 6.20 0.77 -23.87
CA PRO A 58 5.16 -0.07 -24.45
C PRO A 58 4.74 -1.23 -23.52
N PHE A 59 5.69 -1.83 -22.81
CA PHE A 59 5.42 -2.86 -21.81
C PHE A 59 4.53 -2.33 -20.67
N ARG A 60 4.90 -1.20 -20.04
CA ARG A 60 4.09 -0.58 -18.98
C ARG A 60 2.73 -0.14 -19.48
N LEU A 61 2.66 0.40 -20.70
CA LEU A 61 1.40 0.77 -21.34
C LEU A 61 0.49 -0.45 -21.53
N LEU A 62 1.04 -1.60 -21.96
CA LEU A 62 0.28 -2.85 -22.06
C LEU A 62 -0.24 -3.31 -20.69
N ASN A 63 0.58 -3.24 -19.64
CA ASN A 63 0.14 -3.55 -18.27
C ASN A 63 -1.02 -2.67 -17.79
N ILE A 64 -1.15 -1.44 -18.28
CA ILE A 64 -2.29 -0.55 -17.99
C ILE A 64 -3.48 -0.87 -18.88
N LEU A 65 -3.25 -1.01 -20.19
CA LEU A 65 -4.30 -1.16 -21.19
C LEU A 65 -5.03 -2.50 -21.06
N ILE A 66 -4.32 -3.59 -20.80
CA ILE A 66 -4.90 -4.94 -20.75
C ILE A 66 -5.96 -5.06 -19.64
N PRO A 67 -5.69 -4.67 -18.37
CA PRO A 67 -6.72 -4.66 -17.33
C PRO A 67 -7.92 -3.78 -17.70
N ILE A 68 -7.69 -2.57 -18.23
CA ILE A 68 -8.76 -1.65 -18.62
C ILE A 68 -9.61 -2.23 -19.75
N SER A 69 -8.98 -2.76 -20.81
CA SER A 69 -9.69 -3.33 -21.95
C SER A 69 -10.46 -4.59 -21.55
N THR A 70 -9.88 -5.43 -20.69
CA THR A 70 -10.52 -6.65 -20.20
C THR A 70 -11.70 -6.31 -19.29
N ALA A 71 -11.53 -5.40 -18.34
CA ALA A 71 -12.62 -4.94 -17.47
C ALA A 71 -13.76 -4.29 -18.28
N THR A 72 -13.42 -3.52 -19.31
CA THR A 72 -14.41 -2.90 -20.23
C THR A 72 -15.14 -3.97 -21.05
N ALA A 73 -14.42 -4.92 -21.65
CA ALA A 73 -15.02 -6.02 -22.40
C ALA A 73 -15.95 -6.88 -21.52
N LYS A 74 -15.52 -7.16 -20.29
CA LYS A 74 -16.29 -7.86 -19.27
C LYS A 74 -17.57 -7.10 -18.91
N ALA A 75 -17.48 -5.79 -18.72
CA ALA A 75 -18.63 -4.93 -18.47
C ALA A 75 -19.64 -4.99 -19.62
N VAL A 76 -19.18 -4.77 -20.85
CA VAL A 76 -20.05 -4.79 -22.05
C VAL A 76 -20.73 -6.15 -22.23
N THR A 77 -20.00 -7.25 -22.05
CA THR A 77 -20.55 -8.60 -22.22
C THR A 77 -21.49 -8.99 -21.08
N SER A 78 -21.20 -8.56 -19.85
CA SER A 78 -22.10 -8.69 -18.70
C SER A 78 -23.39 -7.88 -18.89
N PHE A 79 -23.33 -6.67 -19.44
CA PHE A 79 -24.52 -5.87 -19.77
C PHE A 79 -25.39 -6.49 -20.86
N ARG A 80 -24.81 -7.34 -21.71
CA ARG A 80 -25.56 -8.13 -22.71
C ARG A 80 -26.17 -9.42 -22.13
N GLY A 81 -26.05 -9.65 -20.82
CA GLY A 81 -26.58 -10.84 -20.15
C GLY A 81 -25.79 -12.13 -20.43
N ASN A 82 -24.60 -12.04 -21.01
CA ASN A 82 -23.76 -13.22 -21.23
C ASN A 82 -22.92 -13.48 -19.97
N SER A 83 -23.08 -14.65 -19.33
CA SER A 83 -22.31 -15.03 -18.14
C SER A 83 -21.00 -15.74 -18.47
N THR A 84 -20.97 -16.53 -19.54
CA THR A 84 -19.80 -17.36 -19.90
C THR A 84 -18.64 -16.55 -20.47
N VAL A 85 -18.93 -15.52 -21.28
CA VAL A 85 -17.87 -14.70 -21.90
C VAL A 85 -17.09 -13.85 -20.89
N PRO A 86 -17.73 -13.13 -19.94
CA PRO A 86 -17.03 -12.45 -18.86
C PRO A 86 -16.09 -13.35 -18.05
N GLU A 87 -16.54 -14.57 -17.74
CA GLU A 87 -15.79 -15.52 -16.94
C GLU A 87 -14.60 -16.09 -17.72
N THR A 88 -14.78 -16.45 -18.98
CA THR A 88 -13.67 -16.90 -19.86
C THR A 88 -12.62 -15.81 -20.07
N LEU A 89 -13.04 -14.54 -20.24
CA LEU A 89 -12.11 -13.41 -20.30
C LEU A 89 -11.30 -13.25 -19.01
N GLU A 90 -11.92 -13.48 -17.86
CA GLU A 90 -11.24 -13.44 -16.56
C GLU A 90 -10.18 -14.54 -16.45
N TRP A 91 -10.49 -15.77 -16.87
CA TRP A 91 -9.51 -16.87 -16.87
C TRP A 91 -8.34 -16.62 -17.82
N ILE A 92 -8.61 -16.19 -19.06
CA ILE A 92 -7.57 -15.96 -20.06
C ILE A 92 -6.66 -14.80 -19.64
N SER A 93 -7.24 -13.68 -19.21
CA SER A 93 -6.47 -12.52 -18.77
C SER A 93 -5.70 -12.79 -17.47
N GLY A 94 -6.36 -13.42 -16.49
CA GLY A 94 -5.81 -13.66 -15.17
C GLY A 94 -4.70 -14.72 -15.14
N VAL A 95 -4.74 -15.70 -16.05
CA VAL A 95 -3.72 -16.76 -16.10
C VAL A 95 -2.73 -16.52 -17.23
N VAL A 96 -3.19 -16.52 -18.48
CA VAL A 96 -2.30 -16.52 -19.64
C VAL A 96 -1.62 -15.17 -19.80
N VAL A 97 -2.41 -14.08 -19.81
CA VAL A 97 -1.87 -12.74 -20.04
C VAL A 97 -1.02 -12.29 -18.86
N PHE A 98 -1.48 -12.54 -17.63
CA PHE A 98 -0.70 -12.25 -16.43
C PHE A 98 0.65 -12.98 -16.41
N LEU A 99 0.70 -14.29 -16.71
CA LEU A 99 1.97 -15.03 -16.72
C LEU A 99 2.93 -14.49 -17.79
N LEU A 100 2.43 -14.15 -18.98
CA LEU A 100 3.23 -13.54 -20.03
C LEU A 100 3.82 -12.19 -19.60
N LEU A 101 3.00 -11.32 -19.01
CA LEU A 101 3.43 -10.02 -18.52
C LEU A 101 4.38 -10.14 -17.33
N PHE A 102 4.14 -11.10 -16.43
CA PHE A 102 5.02 -11.40 -15.30
C PHE A 102 6.42 -11.82 -15.76
N HIS A 103 6.51 -12.75 -16.72
CA HIS A 103 7.78 -13.14 -17.31
C HIS A 103 8.43 -11.99 -18.08
N ALA A 104 7.65 -11.20 -18.82
CA ALA A 104 8.18 -10.03 -19.51
C ALA A 104 8.73 -8.97 -18.54
N GLY A 105 8.13 -8.81 -17.36
CA GLY A 105 8.60 -7.89 -16.32
C GLY A 105 10.00 -8.21 -15.80
N TYR A 106 10.47 -9.45 -15.93
CA TYR A 106 11.86 -9.80 -15.58
C TYR A 106 12.88 -9.04 -16.44
N TYR A 107 12.57 -8.79 -17.71
CA TYR A 107 13.43 -8.01 -18.61
C TYR A 107 13.43 -6.51 -18.30
N GLU A 108 12.46 -6.03 -17.52
CA GLU A 108 12.44 -4.65 -17.03
C GLU A 108 13.38 -4.47 -15.84
N SER A 109 13.52 -5.49 -14.99
CA SER A 109 14.44 -5.45 -13.83
C SER A 109 15.89 -5.71 -14.18
N ASP A 110 16.17 -6.45 -15.25
CA ASP A 110 17.53 -6.78 -15.67
C ASP A 110 18.17 -5.68 -16.52
N GLN A 111 19.49 -5.52 -16.38
CA GLN A 111 20.18 -4.34 -16.94
C GLN A 111 20.21 -4.27 -18.47
N LYS A 112 19.86 -5.32 -19.24
CA LYS A 112 19.76 -5.25 -20.72
C LYS A 112 18.74 -6.27 -21.28
N PRO A 113 17.58 -5.85 -21.79
CA PRO A 113 16.68 -6.75 -22.52
C PRO A 113 17.35 -7.26 -23.81
N PRO A 114 16.95 -8.44 -24.34
CA PRO A 114 17.38 -8.89 -25.67
C PRO A 114 17.13 -7.80 -26.73
N ARG A 115 18.04 -7.64 -27.69
CA ARG A 115 17.95 -6.57 -28.71
C ARG A 115 16.61 -6.53 -29.45
N CYS A 116 15.98 -7.67 -29.68
CA CYS A 116 14.67 -7.77 -30.33
C CYS A 116 13.50 -7.27 -29.46
N LEU A 117 13.67 -7.21 -28.13
CA LEU A 117 12.67 -6.77 -27.16
C LEU A 117 12.99 -5.39 -26.57
N ALA A 118 14.19 -4.85 -26.79
CA ALA A 118 14.61 -3.55 -26.27
C ALA A 118 13.60 -2.44 -26.57
N TRP A 119 12.96 -2.45 -27.76
CA TRP A 119 11.94 -1.47 -28.10
C TRP A 119 10.76 -1.44 -27.13
N ALA A 120 10.37 -2.57 -26.51
CA ALA A 120 9.22 -2.66 -25.62
C ALA A 120 9.50 -2.09 -24.21
N PHE A 121 10.78 -2.04 -23.80
CA PHE A 121 11.21 -1.63 -22.46
C PHE A 121 11.98 -0.30 -22.47
N GLU A 122 12.66 0.04 -23.56
CA GLU A 122 13.51 1.24 -23.65
C GLU A 122 12.84 2.40 -24.37
N THR A 123 11.78 2.18 -25.13
CA THR A 123 11.13 3.28 -25.86
C THR A 123 10.16 4.03 -24.93
N ASP A 124 10.27 5.35 -24.85
CA ASP A 124 9.28 6.18 -24.12
C ASP A 124 8.07 6.47 -25.04
N CYS A 125 6.90 5.91 -24.73
CA CYS A 125 5.67 6.18 -25.48
C CYS A 125 5.27 7.66 -25.45
N MET A 126 5.69 8.41 -24.42
CA MET A 126 5.39 9.83 -24.33
C MET A 126 6.05 10.62 -25.46
N ASP A 127 7.20 10.17 -25.99
CA ASP A 127 7.84 10.85 -27.13
C ASP A 127 6.95 10.81 -28.38
N TYR A 128 6.26 9.69 -28.63
CA TYR A 128 5.31 9.59 -29.75
C TYR A 128 4.06 10.42 -29.50
N LEU A 129 3.54 10.41 -28.27
CA LEU A 129 2.38 11.23 -27.91
C LEU A 129 2.69 12.72 -28.10
N TRP A 130 3.85 13.20 -27.66
CA TRP A 130 4.25 14.59 -27.85
C TRP A 130 4.52 14.94 -29.31
N ARG A 131 5.03 14.01 -30.13
CA ARG A 131 5.09 14.21 -31.59
C ARG A 131 3.71 14.36 -32.21
N LEU A 132 2.74 13.55 -31.77
CA LEU A 132 1.35 13.64 -32.20
C LEU A 132 0.71 14.96 -31.73
N LEU A 133 0.94 15.38 -30.49
CA LEU A 133 0.42 16.65 -29.95
C LEU A 133 1.10 17.87 -30.60
N GLY A 134 2.37 17.73 -31.00
CA GLY A 134 3.10 18.74 -31.77
C GLY A 134 2.48 18.97 -33.15
N PHE A 135 1.84 17.97 -33.76
CA PHE A 135 1.02 18.16 -34.96
C PHE A 135 -0.13 19.15 -34.74
N PHE A 136 -0.64 19.24 -33.50
CA PHE A 136 -1.65 20.19 -33.06
C PHE A 136 -1.05 21.46 -32.42
N TYR A 137 0.24 21.75 -32.64
CA TYR A 137 0.97 22.90 -32.10
C TYR A 137 1.00 23.00 -30.57
N ILE A 138 0.80 21.89 -29.85
CA ILE A 138 0.91 21.87 -28.39
C ILE A 138 2.39 21.66 -28.03
N PRO A 139 3.06 22.62 -27.35
CA PRO A 139 4.49 22.51 -27.03
C PRO A 139 4.72 21.40 -26.00
N ARG A 140 5.82 20.65 -26.17
CA ARG A 140 6.25 19.62 -25.22
C ARG A 140 6.75 20.29 -23.93
N PRO A 141 6.21 19.95 -22.75
CA PRO A 141 6.77 20.42 -21.48
C PRO A 141 8.17 19.84 -21.27
N HIS A 142 9.03 20.61 -20.62
CA HIS A 142 10.35 20.10 -20.22
C HIS A 142 10.17 19.19 -19.00
N TYR A 143 10.46 17.90 -19.17
CA TYR A 143 10.45 16.94 -18.08
C TYR A 143 11.57 15.93 -18.24
N ASN A 144 11.95 15.32 -17.12
CA ASN A 144 12.95 14.26 -17.08
C ASN A 144 12.25 12.91 -16.89
N SER A 145 12.52 11.92 -17.76
CA SER A 145 12.03 10.54 -17.64
C SER A 145 13.14 9.52 -17.37
N VAL A 146 14.37 9.99 -17.07
CA VAL A 146 15.47 9.12 -16.66
C VAL A 146 15.14 8.51 -15.30
N GLU A 147 15.06 7.18 -15.24
CA GLU A 147 14.82 6.42 -14.02
C GLU A 147 16.11 6.28 -13.22
N ARG A 148 16.01 6.25 -11.89
CA ARG A 148 17.16 5.99 -11.04
C ARG A 148 17.60 4.54 -11.24
N SER A 149 18.91 4.33 -11.43
CA SER A 149 19.52 2.99 -11.49
C SER A 149 19.81 2.41 -10.11
N ASP A 150 19.49 3.13 -9.04
CA ASP A 150 19.77 2.70 -7.68
C ASP A 150 18.97 1.43 -7.36
N PRO A 151 19.56 0.49 -6.60
CA PRO A 151 18.84 -0.70 -6.16
C PRO A 151 17.58 -0.26 -5.42
N LEU A 152 16.43 -0.63 -5.99
CA LEU A 152 15.12 -0.34 -5.43
C LEU A 152 15.02 -0.96 -4.04
N PRO A 153 14.51 -0.22 -3.03
CA PRO A 153 14.19 -0.82 -1.75
C PRO A 153 13.24 -2.00 -1.97
N THR A 154 13.60 -3.17 -1.43
CA THR A 154 12.81 -4.40 -1.59
C THR A 154 11.41 -4.22 -1.02
N SER A 155 11.27 -3.37 0.01
CA SER A 155 10.07 -3.18 0.81
C SER A 155 9.71 -1.70 0.92
N THR A 156 8.72 -1.24 0.14
CA THR A 156 8.14 0.10 0.25
C THR A 156 6.75 0.05 0.89
N LEU A 157 6.30 1.14 1.51
CA LEU A 157 4.93 1.26 2.02
C LEU A 157 3.90 1.13 0.90
N TYR A 158 4.22 1.65 -0.30
CA TYR A 158 3.43 1.43 -1.51
C TYR A 158 3.23 -0.06 -1.81
N ARG A 159 4.30 -0.88 -1.86
CA ARG A 159 4.19 -2.33 -2.12
C ARG A 159 3.30 -3.03 -1.11
N HIS A 160 3.41 -2.66 0.17
CA HIS A 160 2.52 -3.19 1.21
C HIS A 160 1.07 -2.80 0.94
N LEU A 161 0.80 -1.53 0.65
CA LEU A 161 -0.55 -1.08 0.32
C LEU A 161 -1.11 -1.82 -0.90
N VAL A 162 -0.32 -2.02 -1.96
CA VAL A 162 -0.76 -2.75 -3.15
C VAL A 162 -1.09 -4.19 -2.85
N VAL A 163 -0.22 -4.93 -2.15
CA VAL A 163 -0.48 -6.33 -1.77
C VAL A 163 -1.77 -6.41 -0.95
N ASN A 164 -1.95 -5.48 -0.03
CA ASN A 164 -3.12 -5.41 0.82
C ASN A 164 -4.41 -5.11 0.02
N CYS A 165 -4.37 -4.10 -0.85
CA CYS A 165 -5.47 -3.77 -1.75
C CYS A 165 -5.78 -4.97 -2.66
N PHE A 166 -4.78 -5.64 -3.21
CA PHE A 166 -4.99 -6.79 -4.08
C PHE A 166 -5.71 -7.94 -3.39
N VAL A 167 -5.29 -8.31 -2.17
CA VAL A 167 -5.96 -9.36 -1.38
C VAL A 167 -7.39 -8.95 -1.02
N SER A 168 -7.57 -7.75 -0.47
CA SER A 168 -8.89 -7.27 -0.03
C SER A 168 -9.87 -7.12 -1.17
N PHE A 169 -9.45 -6.47 -2.27
CA PHE A 169 -10.26 -6.27 -3.46
C PHE A 169 -10.50 -7.58 -4.22
N GLY A 170 -9.54 -8.50 -4.24
CA GLY A 170 -9.75 -9.85 -4.77
C GLY A 170 -10.85 -10.62 -4.04
N LEU A 171 -10.85 -10.58 -2.70
CA LEU A 171 -11.89 -11.21 -1.89
C LEU A 171 -13.25 -10.51 -2.04
N THR A 172 -13.26 -9.18 -2.00
CA THR A 172 -14.47 -8.38 -2.25
C THR A 172 -15.07 -8.69 -3.62
N LYS A 173 -14.22 -8.76 -4.64
CA LYS A 173 -14.61 -9.12 -6.01
C LYS A 173 -15.24 -10.52 -6.06
N ALA A 174 -14.57 -11.52 -5.49
CA ALA A 174 -15.08 -12.89 -5.48
C ALA A 174 -16.46 -12.98 -4.83
N TRP A 175 -16.66 -12.25 -3.73
CA TRP A 175 -17.96 -12.18 -3.08
C TRP A 175 -19.03 -11.42 -3.89
N LEU A 176 -18.68 -10.28 -4.48
CA LEU A 176 -19.60 -9.52 -5.34
C LEU A 176 -20.07 -10.36 -6.52
N ASN A 177 -19.15 -11.11 -7.15
CA ASN A 177 -19.49 -12.05 -8.22
C ASN A 177 -20.38 -13.18 -7.71
N GLY A 178 -20.04 -13.82 -6.58
CA GLY A 178 -20.85 -14.89 -5.98
C GLY A 178 -22.26 -14.43 -5.56
N SER A 179 -22.42 -13.13 -5.29
CA SER A 179 -23.70 -12.52 -4.91
C SER A 179 -24.48 -11.93 -6.09
N GLY A 180 -23.98 -12.06 -7.33
CA GLY A 180 -24.64 -11.55 -8.54
C GLY A 180 -24.44 -10.05 -8.81
N PHE A 181 -23.56 -9.36 -8.09
CA PHE A 181 -23.25 -7.94 -8.26
C PHE A 181 -22.09 -7.69 -9.24
N SER A 182 -22.24 -8.14 -10.49
CA SER A 182 -21.18 -8.07 -11.52
C SER A 182 -20.68 -6.64 -11.79
N ALA A 183 -21.57 -5.66 -11.83
CA ALA A 183 -21.20 -4.24 -12.04
C ALA A 183 -20.29 -3.70 -10.92
N ALA A 184 -20.59 -4.03 -9.66
CA ALA A 184 -19.77 -3.61 -8.52
C ALA A 184 -18.40 -4.32 -8.54
N SER A 185 -18.38 -5.60 -8.92
CA SER A 185 -17.12 -6.33 -9.11
C SER A 185 -16.21 -5.66 -10.14
N ILE A 186 -16.77 -5.09 -11.21
CA ILE A 186 -15.97 -4.39 -12.23
C ILE A 186 -15.33 -3.14 -11.63
N TRP A 187 -16.06 -2.32 -10.90
CA TRP A 187 -15.50 -1.11 -10.26
C TRP A 187 -14.28 -1.40 -9.37
N VAL A 188 -14.28 -2.54 -8.69
CA VAL A 188 -13.14 -2.99 -7.89
C VAL A 188 -11.90 -3.24 -8.76
N GLU A 189 -12.06 -3.78 -9.97
CA GLU A 189 -10.96 -3.97 -10.93
C GLU A 189 -10.39 -2.62 -11.42
N TRP A 190 -11.24 -1.62 -11.67
CA TRP A 190 -10.80 -0.27 -12.07
C TRP A 190 -9.99 0.42 -10.96
N LEU A 191 -10.38 0.25 -9.70
CA LEU A 191 -9.62 0.79 -8.57
C LEU A 191 -8.22 0.17 -8.48
N LEU A 192 -8.09 -1.14 -8.74
CA LEU A 192 -6.78 -1.80 -8.81
C LEU A 192 -5.90 -1.26 -9.94
N ALA A 193 -6.47 -0.97 -11.11
CA ALA A 193 -5.75 -0.35 -12.22
C ALA A 193 -5.23 1.06 -11.84
N GLY A 194 -6.01 1.82 -11.08
CA GLY A 194 -5.58 3.12 -10.54
C GLY A 194 -4.37 3.01 -9.60
N LEU A 195 -4.34 1.97 -8.74
CA LEU A 195 -3.19 1.69 -7.89
C LEU A 195 -1.96 1.35 -8.72
N TYR A 196 -2.09 0.55 -9.78
CA TYR A 196 -0.97 0.25 -10.68
C TYR A 196 -0.36 1.53 -11.29
N ILE A 197 -1.21 2.48 -11.74
CA ILE A 197 -0.74 3.77 -12.25
C ILE A 197 0.03 4.55 -11.19
N ALA A 198 -0.44 4.53 -9.93
CA ALA A 198 0.29 5.14 -8.82
C ALA A 198 1.66 4.49 -8.58
N GLY A 199 1.79 3.18 -8.83
CA GLY A 199 3.04 2.44 -8.71
C GLY A 199 4.12 2.78 -9.71
N LEU A 200 3.75 3.37 -10.85
CA LEU A 200 4.74 3.85 -11.82
C LEU A 200 5.66 4.92 -11.22
N TYR A 201 5.20 5.62 -10.18
CA TYR A 201 5.99 6.63 -9.45
C TYR A 201 6.94 6.03 -8.41
N GLU A 202 6.97 4.70 -8.21
CA GLU A 202 7.85 4.06 -7.23
C GLU A 202 9.34 4.28 -7.55
N ASN A 203 9.71 4.26 -8.83
CA ASN A 203 11.12 4.36 -9.25
C ASN A 203 11.72 5.77 -9.07
N ASN A 204 10.88 6.80 -8.89
CA ASN A 204 11.34 8.14 -8.57
C ASN A 204 10.19 8.98 -7.98
N SER A 205 10.27 9.24 -6.67
CA SER A 205 9.24 9.96 -5.91
C SER A 205 9.52 11.45 -5.78
N VAL A 206 10.47 12.02 -6.54
CA VAL A 206 10.90 13.42 -6.39
C VAL A 206 9.69 14.35 -6.56
N GLY A 207 9.18 14.82 -5.42
CA GLY A 207 8.08 15.78 -5.31
C GLY A 207 6.71 15.20 -4.97
N ILE A 208 6.43 13.91 -5.18
CA ILE A 208 5.11 13.31 -4.94
C ILE A 208 5.22 12.16 -3.94
N TRP A 209 4.78 12.42 -2.71
CA TRP A 209 4.73 11.45 -1.59
C TRP A 209 6.04 10.67 -1.34
N PRO A 210 7.18 11.35 -1.10
CA PRO A 210 8.43 10.67 -0.81
C PRO A 210 8.30 9.73 0.39
N THR A 211 7.50 10.06 1.40
CA THR A 211 7.24 9.18 2.56
C THR A 211 6.55 7.85 2.22
N PHE A 212 5.94 7.75 1.03
CA PHE A 212 5.23 6.54 0.58
C PHE A 212 6.12 5.58 -0.21
N PHE A 213 7.12 6.13 -0.91
CA PHE A 213 7.97 5.42 -1.85
C PHE A 213 9.45 5.34 -1.42
N GLU A 214 9.96 6.31 -0.66
CA GLU A 214 11.32 6.29 -0.12
C GLU A 214 11.35 5.61 1.25
N GLU A 215 12.17 4.58 1.35
CA GLU A 215 12.58 3.98 2.61
C GLU A 215 13.55 4.94 3.30
N SER A 216 13.25 5.36 4.54
CA SER A 216 14.15 6.17 5.37
C SER A 216 15.43 5.37 5.66
N ARG A 217 16.41 5.41 4.74
CA ARG A 217 17.65 4.60 4.80
C ARG A 217 18.61 5.00 5.93
N ASP A 218 18.43 6.15 6.56
CA ASP A 218 19.49 6.73 7.39
C ASP A 218 19.49 6.31 8.88
N ASP A 219 18.56 5.45 9.34
CA ASP A 219 18.53 4.97 10.74
C ASP A 219 18.24 3.45 10.85
N PHE A 220 18.80 2.69 9.91
CA PHE A 220 18.54 1.28 9.56
C PHE A 220 18.94 0.22 10.64
N GLY A 221 19.20 0.61 11.90
CA GLY A 221 19.88 -0.25 12.87
C GLY A 221 19.01 -1.16 13.76
N MET A 222 17.76 -0.79 14.08
CA MET A 222 16.93 -1.61 14.98
C MET A 222 15.40 -1.34 14.91
N ASP A 223 14.98 -0.24 14.28
CA ASP A 223 13.55 0.10 14.12
C ASP A 223 12.87 -0.64 12.95
N ILE A 224 13.62 -1.32 12.09
CA ILE A 224 13.11 -2.06 10.92
C ILE A 224 12.04 -3.09 11.31
N GLY A 225 12.28 -3.87 12.37
CA GLY A 225 11.32 -4.88 12.82
C GLY A 225 10.03 -4.26 13.35
N ILE A 226 10.12 -3.07 13.96
CA ILE A 226 8.98 -2.36 14.54
C ILE A 226 8.17 -1.66 13.44
N ASP A 227 8.84 -1.02 12.47
CA ASP A 227 8.16 -0.33 11.37
C ASP A 227 7.58 -1.30 10.35
N ILE A 228 8.25 -2.40 10.01
CA ILE A 228 7.67 -3.46 9.16
C ILE A 228 6.45 -4.07 9.85
N TYR A 229 6.54 -4.40 11.14
CA TYR A 229 5.39 -4.92 11.89
C TYR A 229 4.25 -3.89 11.98
N ARG A 230 4.57 -2.62 12.18
CA ARG A 230 3.61 -1.52 12.20
C ARG A 230 2.94 -1.34 10.86
N GLN A 231 3.67 -1.46 9.75
CA GLN A 231 3.12 -1.37 8.39
C GLN A 231 2.30 -2.60 8.01
N ILE A 232 2.74 -3.82 8.36
CA ILE A 232 1.96 -5.05 8.18
C ILE A 232 0.67 -4.98 9.01
N SER A 233 0.75 -4.57 10.27
CA SER A 233 -0.41 -4.42 11.14
C SER A 233 -1.36 -3.33 10.63
N LEU A 234 -0.85 -2.18 10.19
CA LEU A 234 -1.68 -1.12 9.61
C LEU A 234 -2.34 -1.57 8.32
N GLY A 235 -1.59 -2.25 7.46
CA GLY A 235 -2.05 -2.83 6.21
C GLY A 235 -3.17 -3.82 6.43
N PHE A 236 -2.96 -4.77 7.34
CA PHE A 236 -3.95 -5.77 7.73
C PHE A 236 -5.20 -5.13 8.34
N ILE A 237 -5.04 -4.14 9.22
CA ILE A 237 -6.16 -3.40 9.81
C ILE A 237 -6.92 -2.66 8.71
N THR A 238 -6.22 -2.02 7.77
CA THR A 238 -6.84 -1.29 6.66
C THR A 238 -7.61 -2.25 5.75
N ILE A 239 -7.01 -3.38 5.34
CA ILE A 239 -7.71 -4.45 4.60
C ILE A 239 -8.97 -4.87 5.32
N THR A 240 -8.83 -5.23 6.60
CA THR A 240 -9.93 -5.78 7.37
C THR A 240 -11.04 -4.76 7.51
N THR A 241 -10.68 -3.49 7.73
CA THR A 241 -11.63 -2.38 7.86
C THR A 241 -12.33 -2.08 6.54
N THR A 242 -11.58 -1.94 5.45
CA THR A 242 -12.12 -1.71 4.10
C THR A 242 -13.03 -2.86 3.67
N PHE A 243 -12.62 -4.10 3.92
CA PHE A 243 -13.42 -5.28 3.67
C PHE A 243 -14.73 -5.25 4.46
N MET A 244 -14.68 -4.95 5.76
CA MET A 244 -15.89 -4.86 6.59
C MET A 244 -16.82 -3.71 6.14
N ILE A 245 -16.29 -2.56 5.73
CA ILE A 245 -17.07 -1.44 5.20
C ILE A 245 -17.75 -1.83 3.89
N ILE A 246 -16.99 -2.38 2.93
CA ILE A 246 -17.55 -2.75 1.63
C ILE A 246 -18.62 -3.83 1.79
N PHE A 247 -18.39 -4.81 2.67
CA PHE A 247 -19.39 -5.84 2.95
C PHE A 247 -20.62 -5.26 3.63
N SER A 248 -20.49 -4.30 4.55
CA SER A 248 -21.64 -3.74 5.27
C SER A 248 -22.58 -2.87 4.42
N ILE A 249 -22.12 -2.30 3.28
CA ILE A 249 -22.95 -1.39 2.45
C ILE A 249 -24.13 -2.08 1.75
N PRO A 250 -23.97 -3.22 1.04
CA PRO A 250 -25.11 -3.96 0.47
C PRO A 250 -26.11 -4.43 1.54
N TRP A 251 -25.61 -4.79 2.72
CA TRP A 251 -26.45 -5.16 3.86
C TRP A 251 -27.21 -3.97 4.43
N LEU A 252 -26.59 -2.79 4.57
CA LEU A 252 -27.27 -1.52 4.93
C LEU A 252 -28.39 -1.19 3.96
N ARG A 253 -28.14 -1.35 2.66
CA ARG A 253 -29.14 -1.10 1.61
C ARG A 253 -30.28 -2.10 1.68
N GLY A 254 -29.98 -3.39 1.90
CA GLY A 254 -31.00 -4.42 2.11
C GLY A 254 -31.87 -4.14 3.34
N LEU A 255 -31.25 -3.70 4.43
CA LEU A 255 -31.92 -3.33 5.68
C LEU A 255 -32.80 -2.08 5.51
N TYR A 256 -32.30 -1.06 4.82
CA TYR A 256 -33.07 0.16 4.48
C TYR A 256 -34.30 -0.17 3.61
N LEU A 257 -34.12 -0.97 2.56
CA LEU A 257 -35.21 -1.35 1.66
C LEU A 257 -36.21 -2.30 2.35
N ALA A 258 -35.76 -3.18 3.24
CA ALA A 258 -36.63 -4.02 4.07
C ALA A 258 -37.42 -3.19 5.09
N ALA A 259 -36.79 -2.21 5.76
CA ALA A 259 -37.44 -1.31 6.70
C ALA A 259 -38.52 -0.44 6.04
N LEU A 260 -38.34 -0.08 4.77
CA LEU A 260 -39.35 0.62 3.98
C LEU A 260 -40.48 -0.29 3.46
N GLY A 261 -40.48 -1.59 3.78
CA GLY A 261 -41.43 -2.56 3.22
C GLY A 261 -41.25 -2.80 1.72
N GLN A 262 -40.16 -2.33 1.13
CA GLN A 262 -39.86 -2.38 -0.31
C GLN A 262 -38.97 -3.57 -0.67
N GLY A 263 -39.13 -4.71 -0.01
CA GLY A 263 -38.36 -5.92 -0.31
C GLY A 263 -38.48 -6.39 -1.77
N SER A 264 -39.55 -6.00 -2.47
CA SER A 264 -39.77 -6.28 -3.90
C SER A 264 -38.85 -5.49 -4.85
N LEU A 265 -38.27 -4.36 -4.42
CA LEU A 265 -37.34 -3.54 -5.22
C LEU A 265 -35.88 -4.02 -5.19
N ILE A 266 -35.56 -4.94 -4.27
CA ILE A 266 -34.20 -5.49 -4.15
C ILE A 266 -33.89 -6.47 -5.30
N TYR A 267 -34.93 -7.08 -5.88
CA TYR A 267 -34.80 -8.00 -7.02
C TYR A 267 -35.85 -7.65 -8.07
N SER A 268 -35.51 -6.76 -9.00
CA SER A 268 -36.32 -6.61 -10.20
C SER A 268 -36.32 -7.95 -10.95
N LYS A 269 -37.46 -8.65 -10.98
CA LYS A 269 -37.68 -9.73 -11.93
C LYS A 269 -37.45 -9.15 -13.32
N VAL A 270 -36.31 -9.46 -13.93
CA VAL A 270 -36.14 -9.27 -15.37
C VAL A 270 -37.09 -10.27 -16.02
N TYR A 271 -38.23 -9.76 -16.47
CA TYR A 271 -39.19 -10.55 -17.24
C TYR A 271 -38.55 -10.83 -18.60
N TYR A 272 -37.94 -12.00 -18.75
CA TYR A 272 -37.62 -12.50 -20.07
C TYR A 272 -38.91 -13.00 -20.72
N PRO A 273 -39.16 -12.65 -22.00
CA PRO A 273 -40.29 -13.19 -22.73
C PRO A 273 -40.22 -14.73 -22.71
N PRO A 274 -41.36 -15.41 -22.55
CA PRO A 274 -41.45 -16.85 -22.26
C PRO A 274 -40.84 -17.78 -23.31
N ASP A 275 -40.44 -17.25 -24.47
CA ASP A 275 -40.03 -18.05 -25.63
C ASP A 275 -38.51 -18.32 -25.68
N LEU A 276 -37.71 -17.72 -24.79
CA LEU A 276 -36.27 -18.00 -24.67
C LEU A 276 -35.94 -18.74 -23.35
N GLN A 277 -35.85 -20.06 -23.49
CA GLN A 277 -35.15 -21.04 -22.64
C GLN A 277 -34.99 -20.74 -21.13
N GLU A 278 -35.80 -21.50 -20.37
CA GLU A 278 -35.67 -21.94 -18.98
C GLU A 278 -35.03 -21.01 -17.94
N PRO A 279 -35.84 -20.22 -17.20
CA PRO A 279 -35.37 -19.50 -16.04
C PRO A 279 -35.13 -20.45 -14.87
N MET A 280 -33.90 -20.46 -14.33
CA MET A 280 -33.63 -20.94 -12.97
C MET A 280 -34.52 -20.18 -11.97
N LYS A 281 -35.61 -20.81 -11.55
CA LYS A 281 -36.53 -20.30 -10.52
C LYS A 281 -35.86 -20.36 -9.15
N TYR A 282 -35.23 -19.28 -8.72
CA TYR A 282 -34.97 -19.06 -7.29
C TYR A 282 -36.28 -18.69 -6.59
N ARG A 283 -36.78 -19.60 -5.75
CA ARG A 283 -37.98 -19.41 -4.92
C ARG A 283 -37.61 -18.53 -3.72
N LEU A 284 -38.08 -17.29 -3.68
CA LEU A 284 -37.84 -16.37 -2.55
C LEU A 284 -38.81 -16.65 -1.38
N THR A 285 -38.26 -16.87 -0.20
CA THR A 285 -38.94 -16.78 1.10
C THR A 285 -38.84 -15.33 1.63
N PRO A 286 -39.85 -14.84 2.39
CA PRO A 286 -39.81 -13.51 2.99
C PRO A 286 -38.60 -13.35 3.93
N PRO A 287 -38.07 -12.11 4.07
CA PRO A 287 -36.89 -11.87 4.89
C PRO A 287 -37.21 -12.15 6.37
N ASP A 288 -36.69 -13.27 6.88
CA ASP A 288 -36.77 -13.64 8.29
C ASP A 288 -36.11 -12.54 9.15
N SER A 289 -36.72 -12.19 10.29
CA SER A 289 -36.21 -11.21 11.26
C SER A 289 -34.78 -11.51 11.75
N ALA A 290 -34.34 -12.77 11.63
CA ALA A 290 -32.97 -13.20 11.87
C ALA A 290 -31.96 -12.56 10.90
N ASN A 291 -32.34 -12.34 9.64
CA ASN A 291 -31.47 -11.70 8.65
C ASN A 291 -31.24 -10.23 8.97
N LEU A 292 -32.25 -9.53 9.51
CA LEU A 292 -32.13 -8.15 9.95
C LEU A 292 -31.16 -8.01 11.14
N ALA A 293 -31.21 -8.94 12.10
CA ALA A 293 -30.31 -8.93 13.25
C ALA A 293 -28.85 -9.20 12.85
N ILE A 294 -28.62 -10.17 11.95
CA ILE A 294 -27.28 -10.46 11.41
C ILE A 294 -26.74 -9.26 10.63
N GLN A 295 -27.60 -8.60 9.85
CA GLN A 295 -27.26 -7.38 9.11
C GLN A 295 -26.85 -6.23 10.02
N LEU A 296 -27.64 -5.94 11.06
CA LEU A 296 -27.34 -4.85 12.00
C LEU A 296 -26.00 -5.09 12.72
N LEU A 297 -25.71 -6.35 13.08
CA LEU A 297 -24.47 -6.74 13.73
C LEU A 297 -23.25 -6.50 12.81
N CYS A 298 -23.31 -6.91 11.54
CA CYS A 298 -22.22 -6.69 10.58
C CYS A 298 -21.91 -5.19 10.37
N ILE A 299 -22.93 -4.33 10.39
CA ILE A 299 -22.79 -2.88 10.24
C ILE A 299 -22.12 -2.27 11.46
N ILE A 300 -22.57 -2.62 12.66
CA ILE A 300 -21.97 -2.15 13.92
C ILE A 300 -20.49 -2.54 13.98
N VAL A 301 -20.19 -3.77 13.58
CA VAL A 301 -18.81 -4.29 13.51
C VAL A 301 -17.98 -3.51 12.48
N GLY A 302 -18.52 -3.22 11.29
CA GLY A 302 -17.82 -2.43 10.26
C GLY A 302 -17.53 -0.99 10.67
N VAL A 303 -18.52 -0.29 11.26
CA VAL A 303 -18.35 1.09 11.76
C VAL A 303 -17.34 1.13 12.91
N PHE A 304 -17.37 0.15 13.82
CA PHE A 304 -16.40 0.05 14.89
C PHE A 304 -14.96 -0.06 14.34
N PHE A 305 -14.73 -0.88 13.31
CA PHE A 305 -13.41 -1.01 12.70
C PHE A 305 -12.92 0.27 12.03
N LEU A 306 -13.84 1.01 11.39
CA LEU A 306 -13.52 2.31 10.80
C LEU A 306 -13.04 3.30 11.87
N ILE A 307 -13.75 3.38 13.00
CA ILE A 307 -13.38 4.23 14.13
C ILE A 307 -12.03 3.79 14.72
N MET A 308 -11.80 2.48 14.89
CA MET A 308 -10.52 1.94 15.35
C MET A 308 -9.35 2.29 14.41
N GLY A 309 -9.53 2.10 13.11
CA GLY A 309 -8.53 2.47 12.10
C GLY A 309 -8.19 3.96 12.18
N LEU A 310 -9.19 4.82 12.31
CA LEU A 310 -9.03 6.27 12.48
C LEU A 310 -8.29 6.60 13.78
N VAL A 311 -8.65 5.96 14.91
CA VAL A 311 -7.98 6.16 16.21
C VAL A 311 -6.51 5.78 16.13
N ILE A 312 -6.17 4.66 15.47
CA ILE A 312 -4.78 4.24 15.27
C ILE A 312 -4.04 5.29 14.43
N LEU A 313 -4.62 5.75 13.32
CA LEU A 313 -4.04 6.77 12.44
C LEU A 313 -3.80 8.09 13.17
N LEU A 314 -4.80 8.57 13.92
CA LEU A 314 -4.69 9.76 14.77
C LEU A 314 -3.60 9.57 15.83
N TRP A 315 -3.56 8.41 16.48
CA TRP A 315 -2.52 8.09 17.46
C TRP A 315 -1.11 8.13 16.84
N GLN A 316 -0.95 7.67 15.59
CA GLN A 316 0.33 7.75 14.89
C GLN A 316 0.75 9.19 14.60
N CYS A 317 -0.20 10.04 14.20
CA CYS A 317 0.02 11.46 13.96
C CYS A 317 0.37 12.20 15.28
N PHE A 318 -0.37 11.94 16.35
CA PHE A 318 -0.14 12.56 17.66
C PHE A 318 1.11 12.04 18.37
N GLY A 319 1.49 10.77 18.18
CA GLY A 319 2.70 10.19 18.77
C GLY A 319 3.98 10.90 18.32
N LYS A 320 4.01 11.41 17.08
CA LYS A 320 5.12 12.24 16.58
C LYS A 320 5.17 13.62 17.26
N ALA A 321 4.02 14.23 17.55
CA ALA A 321 3.93 15.52 18.24
C ALA A 321 4.27 15.41 19.73
N PHE A 322 3.74 14.39 20.42
CA PHE A 322 3.99 14.13 21.84
C PHE A 322 5.46 13.76 22.12
N GLY A 323 6.13 13.17 21.13
CA GLY A 323 7.52 12.77 21.22
C GLY A 323 8.52 13.92 21.39
N LYS A 324 8.16 15.18 21.15
CA LYS A 324 9.07 16.31 21.37
C LYS A 324 9.16 16.74 22.84
N ALA A 325 8.20 16.36 23.69
CA ALA A 325 8.10 16.83 25.07
C ALA A 325 8.70 15.87 26.12
N LEU A 326 8.94 14.59 25.79
CA LEU A 326 9.42 13.60 26.75
C LEU A 326 10.94 13.36 26.65
N ASN A 327 11.58 13.17 27.82
CA ASN A 327 12.99 12.80 27.93
C ASN A 327 13.32 11.56 27.06
N LYS A 328 14.40 11.64 26.26
CA LYS A 328 14.73 10.74 25.14
C LYS A 328 14.70 9.26 25.52
N THR A 329 15.05 8.94 26.77
CA THR A 329 15.11 7.57 27.28
C THR A 329 13.79 7.05 27.86
N LEU A 330 12.99 7.89 28.51
CA LEU A 330 11.65 7.48 29.00
C LEU A 330 10.67 7.34 27.82
N LYS A 331 10.87 8.18 26.79
CA LYS A 331 10.12 8.16 25.53
C LYS A 331 10.16 6.79 24.86
N GLY A 332 11.35 6.17 24.77
CA GLY A 332 11.51 4.88 24.08
C GLY A 332 10.72 3.75 24.74
N VAL A 333 10.77 3.65 26.07
CA VAL A 333 10.08 2.58 26.82
C VAL A 333 8.57 2.82 26.84
N VAL A 334 8.14 4.04 27.18
CA VAL A 334 6.70 4.36 27.29
C VAL A 334 6.00 4.21 25.94
N VAL A 335 6.59 4.70 24.85
CA VAL A 335 5.99 4.57 23.51
C VAL A 335 5.90 3.10 23.11
N ARG A 336 6.95 2.31 23.34
CA ARG A 336 6.99 0.89 22.97
C ARG A 336 5.95 0.08 23.76
N THR A 337 5.86 0.30 25.07
CA THR A 337 4.84 -0.34 25.92
C THR A 337 3.43 0.06 25.51
N ILE A 338 3.18 1.35 25.23
CA ILE A 338 1.84 1.79 24.79
C ILE A 338 1.48 1.18 23.44
N VAL A 339 2.39 1.15 22.47
CA VAL A 339 2.13 0.52 21.16
C VAL A 339 1.77 -0.95 21.31
N HIS A 340 2.55 -1.71 22.09
CA HIS A 340 2.23 -3.12 22.31
C HIS A 340 0.91 -3.30 23.07
N LEU A 341 0.64 -2.48 24.09
CA LEU A 341 -0.63 -2.52 24.82
C LEU A 341 -1.82 -2.20 23.89
N SER A 342 -1.69 -1.22 23.00
CA SER A 342 -2.72 -0.91 22.00
C SER A 342 -2.95 -2.09 21.05
N VAL A 343 -1.89 -2.70 20.52
CA VAL A 343 -1.99 -3.89 19.66
C VAL A 343 -2.64 -5.06 20.41
N PHE A 344 -2.30 -5.24 21.69
CA PHE A 344 -2.90 -6.26 22.55
C PHE A 344 -4.40 -6.04 22.72
N LEU A 345 -4.83 -4.82 23.10
CA LEU A 345 -6.23 -4.49 23.32
C LEU A 345 -7.06 -4.63 22.03
N VAL A 346 -6.52 -4.18 20.89
CA VAL A 346 -7.15 -4.36 19.58
C VAL A 346 -7.30 -5.86 19.28
N SER A 347 -6.23 -6.64 19.41
CA SER A 347 -6.24 -8.08 19.10
C SER A 347 -7.21 -8.85 20.02
N LEU A 348 -7.25 -8.50 21.31
CA LEU A 348 -8.16 -9.10 22.28
C LEU A 348 -9.63 -8.79 21.93
N PHE A 349 -9.91 -7.54 21.58
CA PHE A 349 -11.24 -7.13 21.16
C PHE A 349 -11.69 -7.89 19.89
N PHE A 350 -10.81 -8.00 18.89
CA PHE A 350 -11.06 -8.79 17.68
C PHE A 350 -11.34 -10.25 18.02
N LEU A 351 -10.58 -10.85 18.93
CA LEU A 351 -10.77 -12.23 19.37
C LEU A 351 -12.14 -12.42 20.03
N ILE A 352 -12.56 -11.48 20.89
CA ILE A 352 -13.86 -11.53 21.57
C ILE A 352 -15.02 -11.42 20.57
N ILE A 353 -14.96 -10.45 19.64
CA ILE A 353 -16.02 -10.27 18.64
C ILE A 353 -16.10 -11.47 17.69
N ASN A 354 -14.98 -11.88 17.10
CA ASN A 354 -14.99 -12.99 16.14
C ASN A 354 -15.31 -14.32 16.83
N GLY A 355 -14.76 -14.56 18.03
CA GLY A 355 -15.10 -15.73 18.83
C GLY A 355 -16.57 -15.75 19.23
N GLY A 356 -17.12 -14.62 19.66
CA GLY A 356 -18.54 -14.48 19.97
C GLY A 356 -19.45 -14.71 18.76
N ALA A 357 -19.11 -14.13 17.61
CA ALA A 357 -19.84 -14.34 16.35
C ALA A 357 -19.77 -15.80 15.90
N MET A 358 -18.62 -16.45 16.04
CA MET A 358 -18.44 -17.86 15.69
C MET A 358 -19.28 -18.77 16.60
N ILE A 359 -19.24 -18.55 17.93
CA ILE A 359 -20.07 -19.29 18.89
C ILE A 359 -21.55 -19.08 18.60
N TRP A 360 -21.96 -17.84 18.34
CA TRP A 360 -23.34 -17.51 18.00
C TRP A 360 -23.80 -18.18 16.69
N LEU A 361 -22.94 -18.21 15.67
CA LEU A 361 -23.18 -18.97 14.44
C LEU A 361 -23.36 -20.46 14.73
N ILE A 362 -22.42 -21.10 15.45
CA ILE A 362 -22.50 -22.53 15.79
C ILE A 362 -23.81 -22.86 16.51
N LEU A 363 -24.13 -22.09 17.56
CA LEU A 363 -25.33 -22.30 18.36
C LEU A 363 -26.62 -21.97 17.61
N GLY A 364 -26.59 -20.95 16.74
CA GLY A 364 -27.72 -20.52 15.93
C GLY A 364 -28.06 -21.51 14.80
N ILE A 365 -27.04 -22.04 14.12
CA ILE A 365 -27.19 -23.02 13.03
C ILE A 365 -27.71 -24.36 13.60
N GLY A 366 -27.21 -24.78 14.76
CA GLY A 366 -27.61 -26.04 15.40
C GLY A 366 -29.11 -26.12 15.72
N ASN A 367 -29.78 -24.99 15.90
CA ASN A 367 -31.19 -24.93 16.29
C ASN A 367 -32.19 -24.73 15.14
N ARG A 368 -31.76 -24.46 13.90
CA ARG A 368 -32.67 -24.24 12.76
C ARG A 368 -32.22 -24.98 11.48
N PHE A 369 -32.53 -26.28 11.42
CA PHE A 369 -32.03 -27.19 10.39
C PHE A 369 -32.72 -27.17 9.01
N HIS A 370 -33.39 -26.09 8.63
CA HIS A 370 -34.00 -25.93 7.29
C HIS A 370 -33.42 -24.76 6.49
N MET A 371 -32.10 -24.56 6.52
CA MET A 371 -31.43 -23.61 5.63
C MET A 371 -31.19 -24.21 4.24
N THR A 372 -31.43 -23.43 3.19
CA THR A 372 -31.13 -23.80 1.79
C THR A 372 -29.62 -23.93 1.56
N GLU A 373 -29.20 -24.69 0.54
CA GLU A 373 -27.78 -24.95 0.25
C GLU A 373 -26.94 -23.68 0.09
N SER A 374 -27.50 -22.62 -0.48
CA SER A 374 -26.85 -21.31 -0.62
C SER A 374 -26.43 -20.70 0.72
N TRP A 375 -27.25 -20.84 1.77
CA TRP A 375 -26.95 -20.36 3.11
C TRP A 375 -25.88 -21.20 3.78
N ARG A 376 -25.88 -22.51 3.57
CA ARG A 376 -24.84 -23.41 4.12
C ARG A 376 -23.46 -23.03 3.57
N MET A 377 -23.36 -22.73 2.28
CA MET A 377 -22.12 -22.26 1.67
C MET A 377 -21.67 -20.92 2.24
N GLY A 378 -22.58 -19.93 2.33
CA GLY A 378 -22.27 -18.61 2.91
C GLY A 378 -21.80 -18.68 4.37
N VAL A 379 -22.44 -19.56 5.16
CA VAL A 379 -22.08 -19.83 6.56
C VAL A 379 -20.73 -20.53 6.67
N MET A 380 -20.48 -21.57 5.86
CA MET A 380 -19.18 -22.27 5.81
C MET A 380 -18.04 -21.34 5.40
N THR A 381 -18.24 -20.50 4.38
CA THR A 381 -17.25 -19.49 3.98
C THR A 381 -17.03 -18.45 5.06
N SER A 382 -18.09 -18.02 5.77
CA SER A 382 -17.96 -17.09 6.89
C SER A 382 -17.21 -17.72 8.06
N PHE A 383 -17.44 -19.01 8.34
CA PHE A 383 -16.78 -19.76 9.40
C PHE A 383 -15.29 -19.96 9.10
N LEU A 384 -14.95 -20.37 7.88
CA LEU A 384 -13.57 -20.51 7.43
C LEU A 384 -12.85 -19.16 7.47
N PHE A 385 -13.50 -18.09 7.02
CA PHE A 385 -12.95 -16.74 7.06
C PHE A 385 -12.73 -16.25 8.50
N GLN A 386 -13.73 -16.40 9.38
CA GLN A 386 -13.58 -16.02 10.79
C GLN A 386 -12.49 -16.83 11.50
N GLY A 387 -12.41 -18.14 11.26
CA GLY A 387 -11.33 -18.98 11.78
C GLY A 387 -9.95 -18.51 11.29
N LEU A 388 -9.83 -18.16 10.00
CA LEU A 388 -8.61 -17.63 9.41
C LEU A 388 -8.23 -16.24 9.95
N MET A 389 -9.20 -15.44 10.42
CA MET A 389 -8.96 -14.13 11.06
C MET A 389 -8.63 -14.25 12.56
N VAL A 390 -9.12 -15.29 13.24
CA VAL A 390 -8.83 -15.57 14.65
C VAL A 390 -7.35 -15.96 14.84
N LEU A 391 -6.78 -16.74 13.91
CA LEU A 391 -5.39 -17.21 14.02
C LEU A 391 -4.34 -16.07 14.04
N PRO A 392 -4.35 -15.09 13.11
CA PRO A 392 -3.49 -13.91 13.17
C PRO A 392 -3.74 -13.07 14.42
N SER A 393 -5.01 -12.92 14.84
CA SER A 393 -5.35 -12.16 16.04
C SER A 393 -4.75 -12.79 17.30
N PHE A 394 -4.80 -14.12 17.40
CA PHE A 394 -4.19 -14.87 18.48
C PHE A 394 -2.65 -14.78 18.44
N PHE A 395 -2.06 -14.87 17.25
CA PHE A 395 -0.61 -14.72 17.09
C PHE A 395 -0.14 -13.31 17.48
N CYS A 396 -0.84 -12.26 17.03
CA CYS A 396 -0.59 -10.87 17.42
C CYS A 396 -0.76 -10.65 18.92
N LEU A 397 -1.77 -11.27 19.54
CA LEU A 397 -1.99 -11.21 20.98
C LEU A 397 -0.81 -11.84 21.73
N TRP A 398 -0.46 -13.08 21.38
CA TRP A 398 0.65 -13.82 21.98
C TRP A 398 1.99 -13.08 21.81
N TRP A 399 2.26 -12.58 20.60
CA TRP A 399 3.44 -11.79 20.29
C TRP A 399 3.50 -10.49 21.11
N SER A 400 2.37 -9.79 21.23
CA SER A 400 2.30 -8.56 22.01
C SER A 400 2.57 -8.84 23.49
N VAL A 401 1.93 -9.86 24.08
CA VAL A 401 2.18 -10.27 25.47
C VAL A 401 3.65 -10.61 25.70
N ARG A 402 4.27 -11.36 24.78
CA ARG A 402 5.68 -11.73 24.85
C ARG A 402 6.59 -10.50 24.85
N ASN A 403 6.32 -9.52 24.00
CA ASN A 403 7.14 -8.31 23.90
C ASN A 403 6.94 -7.35 25.07
N VAL A 404 5.70 -7.15 25.54
CA VAL A 404 5.44 -6.36 26.75
C VAL A 404 6.17 -6.98 27.94
N THR A 405 6.06 -8.29 28.12
CA THR A 405 6.74 -9.00 29.21
C THR A 405 8.25 -8.85 29.11
N ARG A 406 8.82 -9.00 27.91
CA ARG A 406 10.26 -8.83 27.66
C ARG A 406 10.74 -7.40 27.93
N ASP A 407 9.99 -6.39 27.50
CA ASP A 407 10.36 -4.98 27.69
C ASP A 407 10.24 -4.55 29.15
N ILE A 408 9.22 -5.03 29.87
CA ILE A 408 9.09 -4.83 31.32
C ILE A 408 10.27 -5.52 32.04
N ALA A 409 10.55 -6.78 31.73
CA ALA A 409 11.66 -7.51 32.34
C ALA A 409 13.00 -6.81 32.10
N LYS A 410 13.26 -6.37 30.86
CA LYS A 410 14.46 -5.63 30.51
C LYS A 410 14.55 -4.28 31.23
N THR A 411 13.43 -3.57 31.35
CA THR A 411 13.39 -2.29 32.09
C THR A 411 13.67 -2.49 33.59
N ILE A 412 13.12 -3.56 34.18
CA ILE A 412 13.36 -3.91 35.57
C ILE A 412 14.85 -4.24 35.79
N VAL A 413 15.40 -5.15 34.98
CA VAL A 413 16.78 -5.64 35.11
C VAL A 413 17.81 -4.55 34.79
N ASP A 414 17.64 -3.80 33.71
CA ASP A 414 18.67 -2.86 33.23
C ASP A 414 18.61 -1.50 33.94
N ARG A 415 17.45 -1.13 34.52
CA ARG A 415 17.26 0.22 35.09
C ARG A 415 16.88 0.25 36.54
N LEU A 416 15.83 -0.48 36.93
CA LEU A 416 15.37 -0.47 38.31
C LEU A 416 16.39 -1.14 39.23
N PHE A 417 16.93 -2.29 38.82
CA PHE A 417 17.91 -3.03 39.60
C PHE A 417 19.18 -2.20 39.87
N PRO A 418 19.87 -1.60 38.88
CA PRO A 418 21.09 -0.84 39.15
C PRO A 418 20.85 0.45 39.93
N VAL A 419 19.67 1.06 39.82
CA VAL A 419 19.31 2.24 40.64
C VAL A 419 19.04 1.83 42.08
N ALA A 420 18.28 0.74 42.29
CA ALA A 420 18.02 0.20 43.62
C ALA A 420 19.31 -0.26 44.31
N PHE A 421 20.18 -1.00 43.59
CA PHE A 421 21.48 -1.45 44.12
C PHE A 421 22.42 -0.28 44.42
N ARG A 422 22.46 0.77 43.59
CA ARG A 422 23.24 1.97 43.93
C ARG A 422 22.73 2.66 45.18
N ARG A 423 21.41 2.83 45.32
CA ARG A 423 20.82 3.42 46.54
C ARG A 423 21.07 2.57 47.78
N LEU A 424 20.97 1.25 47.65
CA LEU A 424 21.27 0.31 48.72
C LEU A 424 22.76 0.39 49.10
N HIS A 425 23.66 0.45 48.12
CA HIS A 425 25.10 0.61 48.36
C HIS A 425 25.42 1.92 49.07
N TYR A 426 24.82 3.04 48.66
CA TYR A 426 24.97 4.32 49.36
C TYR A 426 24.45 4.26 50.80
N ALA A 427 23.29 3.65 51.03
CA ALA A 427 22.76 3.48 52.39
C ALA A 427 23.69 2.63 53.27
N PHE A 428 24.30 1.58 52.73
CA PHE A 428 25.29 0.78 53.45
C PHE A 428 26.59 1.53 53.73
N GLN A 429 27.05 2.38 52.80
CA GLN A 429 28.20 3.26 53.04
C GLN A 429 27.91 4.25 54.16
N GLU A 430 26.75 4.92 54.13
CA GLU A 430 26.35 5.89 55.15
C GLU A 430 26.24 5.26 56.55
N ILE A 431 25.72 4.03 56.63
CA ILE A 431 25.72 3.26 57.89
C ILE A 431 27.15 2.93 58.33
N GLY A 432 28.01 2.52 57.41
CA GLY A 432 29.42 2.22 57.70
C GLY A 432 30.18 3.41 58.25
N ASP A 433 29.99 4.59 57.63
CA ASP A 433 30.60 5.85 58.04
C ASP A 433 30.09 6.27 59.44
N ALA A 434 28.79 6.12 59.71
CA ALA A 434 28.22 6.42 61.03
C ALA A 434 28.80 5.55 62.17
N PHE A 435 29.17 4.29 61.89
CA PHE A 435 29.86 3.44 62.88
C PHE A 435 31.34 3.79 63.06
N GLN A 436 32.00 4.36 62.05
CA GLN A 436 33.39 4.81 62.17
C GLN A 436 33.52 6.09 62.99
N ASP A 437 32.52 6.97 62.92
CA ASP A 437 32.48 8.21 63.72
C ASP A 437 32.16 7.98 65.21
N THR A 438 31.72 6.78 65.60
CA THR A 438 31.62 6.38 67.01
C THR A 438 32.96 5.88 67.56
N SER A 439 33.99 6.73 67.53
CA SER A 439 35.20 6.47 68.33
C SER A 439 34.83 6.47 69.82
N PRO A 440 35.32 5.51 70.64
CA PRO A 440 35.01 5.48 72.06
C PRO A 440 35.54 6.76 72.72
N VAL A 441 34.62 7.55 73.29
CA VAL A 441 34.93 8.68 74.18
C VAL A 441 35.38 8.15 75.54
#